data_AF-A0A8H8QUY2-F1
#
_entry.id   AF-A0A8H8QUY2-F1
#
_cell.length_a   1.000
_cell.length_b   1.000
_cell.length_c   1.000
_cell.angle_alpha   90.00
_cell.angle_beta   90.00
_cell.angle_gamma   90.00
#
_symmetry.space_group_name_H-M   'P 1'
#
loop_
_entity.id
_entity.type
_entity.pdbx_description
1 polymer ?
#
loop_
_entity_poly.entity_id
_entity_poly.type
_entity_poly.pdbx_seq_one_letter_code
_entity_poly.pdbx_strand_id
1 'polypeptide(L)'
;MDLRYRPKLGTCGQRFTLSRDELLTLPEFVLLSLFPNGLLPDGHLNQYHEGDAFQVDVRQVSFTRDYDPASLQYMLEFFRNVAQTIPSGSNSPSASPEADPIPIEPMAGSAREMLQDRAGIIVLREDLDFYVIPPVAEIEQSEMIEVKRAAGKALLKQDGIFSGLRRSEETGTTEQHLIEMLTAGGFNHEDHWGHRANEPNKAVICSLALARLRTDIRGAEMGSNAVGMAQKLLLFWRKPARRCWWEGVELENVEGVQGKLKVWIRRVWTLEMSVIGLR
;
A
#
# COMPACT_ATOMS: atom_id res chain seq x y z
N MET A 1 18.27 -43.17 6.89
CA MET A 1 19.19 -42.25 7.57
C MET A 1 18.51 -40.90 7.62
N ASP A 2 18.30 -40.44 8.84
CA ASP A 2 17.30 -39.45 9.22
C ASP A 2 17.89 -38.04 9.31
N LEU A 3 17.06 -37.05 9.01
CA LEU A 3 17.08 -35.64 9.40
C LEU A 3 18.42 -34.85 9.41
N ARG A 4 18.47 -33.83 8.54
CA ARG A 4 18.51 -32.41 8.98
C ARG A 4 18.34 -31.47 7.78
N TYR A 5 17.09 -31.24 7.39
CA TYR A 5 16.68 -29.96 6.83
C TYR A 5 16.92 -28.93 7.94
N ARG A 6 17.99 -28.12 7.81
CA ARG A 6 18.19 -26.99 8.71
C ARG A 6 17.19 -25.91 8.30
N PRO A 7 16.14 -25.61 9.08
CA PRO A 7 15.42 -24.36 8.89
C PRO A 7 16.45 -23.24 9.06
N LYS A 8 16.47 -22.28 8.12
CA LYS A 8 17.30 -21.09 8.25
C LYS A 8 17.00 -20.45 9.60
N LEU A 9 18.09 -20.27 10.35
CA LEU A 9 18.15 -19.62 11.66
C LEU A 9 17.54 -18.21 11.57
N GLY A 10 16.85 -17.83 12.64
CA GLY A 10 15.78 -16.83 12.66
C GLY A 10 16.11 -15.42 12.18
N THR A 11 15.15 -14.81 11.50
CA THR A 11 15.01 -13.36 11.49
C THR A 11 14.55 -12.94 12.88
N CYS A 12 15.19 -11.96 13.52
CA CYS A 12 14.67 -11.37 14.75
C CYS A 12 13.28 -10.76 14.46
N GLY A 13 12.42 -10.64 15.47
CA GLY A 13 11.20 -9.85 15.33
C GLY A 13 11.61 -8.40 15.03
N GLN A 14 11.12 -7.85 13.92
CA GLN A 14 11.38 -6.45 13.59
C GLN A 14 10.43 -5.61 14.45
N ARG A 15 11.01 -4.85 15.37
CA ARG A 15 10.28 -3.93 16.24
C ARG A 15 10.26 -2.55 15.61
N PHE A 16 9.08 -1.95 15.61
CA PHE A 16 8.89 -0.58 15.15
C PHE A 16 8.48 0.28 16.34
N THR A 17 9.07 1.45 16.43
CA THR A 17 8.66 2.49 17.37
C THR A 17 7.89 3.52 16.56
N LEU A 18 6.62 3.72 16.92
CA LEU A 18 5.70 4.64 16.27
C LEU A 18 5.26 5.71 17.25
N SER A 19 5.28 6.99 16.84
CA SER A 19 4.58 8.02 17.61
C SER A 19 3.06 7.91 17.44
N ARG A 20 2.30 8.58 18.31
CA ARG A 20 0.84 8.72 18.15
C ARG A 20 0.46 9.30 16.78
N ASP A 21 1.18 10.33 16.33
CA ASP A 21 0.92 10.97 15.05
C ASP A 21 1.18 10.04 13.87
N GLU A 22 2.30 9.29 13.91
CA GLU A 22 2.59 8.29 12.89
C GLU A 22 1.47 7.26 12.82
N LEU A 23 1.02 6.75 13.96
CA LEU A 23 -0.04 5.76 14.07
C LEU A 23 -1.37 6.27 13.48
N LEU A 24 -1.76 7.51 13.77
CA LEU A 24 -3.00 8.11 13.28
C LEU A 24 -2.99 8.41 11.78
N THR A 25 -1.80 8.47 11.17
CA THR A 25 -1.65 8.71 9.73
C THR A 25 -1.59 7.43 8.90
N LEU A 26 -1.38 6.27 9.54
CA LEU A 26 -1.30 4.98 8.85
C LEU A 26 -2.62 4.64 8.14
N PRO A 27 -2.55 3.99 6.97
CA PRO A 27 -3.72 3.49 6.25
C PRO A 27 -4.53 2.50 7.09
N GLU A 28 -5.84 2.42 6.83
CA GLU A 28 -6.78 1.58 7.58
C GLU A 28 -6.37 0.12 7.52
N PHE A 29 -5.96 -0.38 6.34
CA PHE A 29 -5.56 -1.78 6.20
C PHE A 29 -4.34 -2.14 7.07
N VAL A 30 -3.43 -1.20 7.31
CA VAL A 30 -2.26 -1.41 8.19
C VAL A 30 -2.72 -1.43 9.64
N LEU A 31 -3.59 -0.50 10.04
CA LEU A 31 -4.14 -0.46 11.39
C LEU A 31 -4.92 -1.73 11.73
N LEU A 32 -5.75 -2.23 10.80
CA LEU A 32 -6.48 -3.49 10.99
C LEU A 32 -5.55 -4.70 11.05
N SER A 33 -4.43 -4.67 10.33
CA SER A 33 -3.43 -5.74 10.38
C SER A 33 -2.70 -5.74 11.72
N LEU A 34 -2.24 -4.56 12.18
CA LEU A 34 -1.48 -4.40 13.42
C LEU A 34 -2.36 -4.51 14.68
N PHE A 35 -3.63 -4.10 14.59
CA PHE A 35 -4.59 -4.03 15.69
C PHE A 35 -5.93 -4.65 15.28
N PRO A 36 -5.98 -5.98 15.09
CA PRO A 36 -7.18 -6.68 14.58
C PRO A 36 -8.36 -6.62 15.56
N ASN A 37 -8.10 -6.41 16.84
CA ASN A 37 -9.11 -6.23 17.89
C ASN A 37 -9.37 -4.75 18.20
N GLY A 38 -8.96 -3.84 17.31
CA GLY A 38 -8.99 -2.40 17.55
C GLY A 38 -7.74 -1.88 18.23
N LEU A 39 -7.55 -0.56 18.09
CA LEU A 39 -6.31 0.16 18.39
C LEU A 39 -5.96 0.27 19.88
N LEU A 40 -6.75 -0.31 20.80
CA LEU A 40 -6.56 -0.51 22.26
C LEU A 40 -7.95 -0.85 22.88
N PRO A 41 -8.03 -1.45 24.08
CA PRO A 41 -9.30 -1.54 24.83
C PRO A 41 -9.88 -0.13 25.07
N ASP A 42 -11.17 0.00 24.84
CA ASP A 42 -11.98 1.23 24.87
C ASP A 42 -11.47 2.33 25.84
N GLY A 43 -10.95 3.43 25.30
CA GLY A 43 -10.87 4.71 26.03
C GLY A 43 -9.49 5.28 26.39
N HIS A 44 -8.37 4.60 26.17
CA HIS A 44 -7.06 5.09 26.62
C HIS A 44 -6.32 6.05 25.66
N LEU A 45 -6.81 6.34 24.44
CA LEU A 45 -6.12 7.29 23.55
C LEU A 45 -6.02 8.72 24.13
N ASN A 46 -6.93 9.06 25.06
CA ASN A 46 -6.90 10.34 25.79
C ASN A 46 -5.98 10.33 27.01
N GLN A 47 -5.42 9.18 27.42
CA GLN A 47 -4.50 9.08 28.55
C GLN A 47 -3.02 9.04 28.12
N TYR A 48 -2.74 8.75 26.84
CA TYR A 48 -1.39 8.81 26.29
C TYR A 48 -1.02 10.25 25.92
N HIS A 49 0.09 10.72 26.49
CA HIS A 49 0.62 12.06 26.23
C HIS A 49 1.25 12.11 24.83
N GLU A 50 1.32 13.30 24.24
CA GLU A 50 1.85 13.58 22.89
C GLU A 50 3.29 13.04 22.66
N GLY A 51 4.02 12.69 23.73
CA GLY A 51 5.37 12.11 23.67
C GLY A 51 5.45 10.58 23.80
N ASP A 52 4.33 9.86 23.94
CA ASP A 52 4.36 8.41 24.13
C ASP A 52 4.61 7.67 22.79
N ALA A 53 5.63 6.81 22.80
CA ALA A 53 5.99 5.99 21.65
C ALA A 53 5.41 4.57 21.77
N PHE A 54 4.61 4.16 20.79
CA PHE A 54 4.07 2.82 20.67
C PHE A 54 5.15 1.87 20.17
N GLN A 55 5.46 0.83 20.95
CA GLN A 55 6.29 -0.27 20.51
C GLN A 55 5.43 -1.34 19.85
N VAL A 56 5.53 -1.45 18.52
CA VAL A 56 4.85 -2.47 17.74
C VAL A 56 5.83 -3.59 17.43
N ASP A 57 5.59 -4.76 18.02
CA ASP A 57 6.29 -5.99 17.67
C ASP A 57 5.40 -6.80 16.71
N VAL A 58 5.79 -6.83 15.43
CA VAL A 58 5.04 -7.49 14.34
C VAL A 58 4.96 -9.02 14.52
N ARG A 59 5.68 -9.61 15.49
CA ARG A 59 5.53 -11.04 15.86
C ARG A 59 4.72 -11.30 17.12
N GLN A 60 4.66 -10.35 18.05
CA GLN A 60 3.95 -10.56 19.33
C GLN A 60 2.44 -10.36 19.19
N VAL A 61 2.01 -9.64 18.16
CA VAL A 61 0.60 -9.64 17.76
C VAL A 61 0.33 -10.98 17.07
N SER A 62 -0.18 -11.96 17.80
CA SER A 62 -0.42 -13.33 17.31
C SER A 62 -1.29 -13.42 16.04
N PHE A 63 -1.90 -12.31 15.61
CA PHE A 63 -2.72 -12.16 14.42
C PHE A 63 -2.03 -11.40 13.25
N THR A 64 -0.87 -10.75 13.45
CA THR A 64 -0.06 -10.14 12.36
C THR A 64 0.85 -11.15 11.67
N ARG A 65 0.63 -12.46 11.86
CA ARG A 65 1.46 -13.52 11.28
C ARG A 65 1.59 -13.42 9.75
N ASP A 66 0.65 -12.69 9.14
CA ASP A 66 0.48 -12.52 7.70
C ASP A 66 0.84 -11.11 7.19
N TYR A 67 1.39 -10.21 8.02
CA TYR A 67 1.85 -8.90 7.55
C TYR A 67 3.37 -8.87 7.43
N ASP A 68 3.89 -8.62 6.22
CA ASP A 68 5.33 -8.53 5.96
C ASP A 68 5.93 -7.28 6.63
N PRO A 69 6.86 -7.41 7.60
CA PRO A 69 7.50 -6.26 8.23
C PRO A 69 8.30 -5.39 7.24
N ALA A 70 8.78 -5.92 6.12
CA ALA A 70 9.44 -5.12 5.09
C ALA A 70 8.48 -4.14 4.41
N SER A 71 7.20 -4.52 4.28
CA SER A 71 6.14 -3.64 3.77
C SER A 71 5.90 -2.46 4.71
N LEU A 72 5.82 -2.71 6.02
CA LEU A 72 5.66 -1.66 7.03
C LEU A 72 6.88 -0.74 7.05
N GLN A 73 8.09 -1.29 6.96
CA GLN A 73 9.31 -0.51 6.92
C GLN A 73 9.32 0.44 5.71
N TYR A 74 9.04 -0.07 4.51
CA TYR A 74 8.94 0.73 3.29
C TYR A 74 7.93 1.88 3.45
N MET A 75 6.77 1.60 4.04
CA MET A 75 5.76 2.62 4.30
C MET A 75 6.23 3.70 5.27
N LEU A 76 6.75 3.31 6.43
CA LEU A 76 7.18 4.25 7.46
C LEU A 76 8.32 5.14 6.97
N GLU A 77 9.27 4.56 6.24
CA GLU A 77 10.38 5.31 5.63
C GLU A 77 9.85 6.37 4.68
N PHE A 78 8.92 6.01 3.80
CA PHE A 78 8.28 6.97 2.89
C PHE A 78 7.54 8.07 3.65
N PHE A 79 6.71 7.72 4.64
CA PHE A 79 5.93 8.69 5.42
C PHE A 79 6.83 9.68 6.16
N ARG A 80 7.89 9.19 6.80
CA ARG A 80 8.88 10.01 7.51
C ARG A 80 9.62 10.94 6.55
N ASN A 81 10.02 10.45 5.38
CA ASN A 81 10.67 11.26 4.36
C ASN A 81 9.75 12.40 3.88
N VAL A 82 8.46 12.13 3.63
CA VAL A 82 7.52 13.19 3.25
C VAL A 82 7.32 14.17 4.40
N ALA A 83 7.19 13.70 5.65
CA ALA A 83 7.01 14.56 6.83
C ALA A 83 8.14 15.58 7.00
N GLN A 84 9.39 15.20 6.74
CA GLN A 84 10.55 16.10 6.82
C GLN A 84 10.53 17.24 5.80
N THR A 85 9.80 17.07 4.69
CA THR A 85 9.69 18.10 3.62
C THR A 85 8.54 19.07 3.84
N ILE A 86 7.70 18.85 4.86
CA ILE A 86 6.63 19.80 5.21
C ILE A 86 7.30 20.99 5.90
N PRO A 87 7.12 22.22 5.40
CA PRO A 87 7.66 23.41 6.04
C PRO A 87 7.22 23.44 7.50
N SER A 88 8.15 23.21 8.43
CA SER A 88 7.89 23.53 9.82
C SER A 88 7.73 25.04 9.87
N GLY A 89 6.55 25.54 10.26
CA GLY A 89 6.28 26.96 10.38
C GLY A 89 7.32 27.64 11.29
N SER A 90 8.45 28.04 10.74
CA SER A 90 9.40 28.94 11.37
C SER A 90 8.84 30.34 11.17
N ASN A 91 7.86 30.66 12.00
CA ASN A 91 7.62 32.01 12.49
C ASN A 91 6.92 31.83 13.83
N SER A 92 7.67 32.02 14.92
CA SER A 92 7.07 32.51 16.15
C SER A 92 6.51 33.90 15.85
N PRO A 93 5.21 34.13 16.09
CA PRO A 93 4.81 35.35 16.74
C PRO A 93 4.21 35.02 18.09
N SER A 94 4.62 35.80 19.07
CA SER A 94 3.99 36.04 20.37
C SER A 94 2.60 35.44 20.62
N ALA A 95 2.48 34.80 21.78
CA ALA A 95 1.27 34.34 22.45
C ALA A 95 -0.04 35.06 22.10
N SER A 96 -1.07 34.28 21.82
CA SER A 96 -2.48 34.62 22.08
C SER A 96 -3.19 33.32 22.49
N PRO A 97 -3.86 33.25 23.65
CA PRO A 97 -4.63 32.08 24.04
C PRO A 97 -6.04 32.16 23.47
N GLU A 98 -6.62 30.99 23.18
CA GLU A 98 -8.02 30.66 22.84
C GLU A 98 -8.13 29.96 21.48
N ALA A 99 -7.82 28.65 21.48
CA ALA A 99 -8.22 27.74 20.43
C ALA A 99 -9.51 27.02 20.88
N ASP A 100 -10.65 27.49 20.37
CA ASP A 100 -11.92 26.76 20.44
C ASP A 100 -11.81 25.43 19.66
N PRO A 101 -12.50 24.36 20.09
CA PRO A 101 -12.53 23.09 19.37
C PRO A 101 -13.28 23.25 18.04
N ILE A 102 -12.58 23.09 16.91
CA ILE A 102 -13.17 23.20 15.57
C ILE A 102 -14.18 22.05 15.34
N PRO A 103 -15.46 22.34 14.99
CA PRO A 103 -16.46 21.32 14.68
C PRO A 103 -16.14 20.52 13.41
N ILE A 104 -16.44 19.23 13.45
CA ILE A 104 -16.34 18.29 12.32
C ILE A 104 -17.51 18.54 11.37
N GLU A 105 -17.36 19.46 10.41
CA GLU A 105 -18.32 19.65 9.29
C GLU A 105 -17.78 19.12 7.95
N PRO A 106 -18.67 18.77 6.98
CA PRO A 106 -18.27 18.13 5.73
C PRO A 106 -17.65 19.12 4.74
N MET A 107 -16.35 18.96 4.51
CA MET A 107 -15.57 19.27 3.29
C MET A 107 -16.15 20.26 2.26
N ALA A 108 -15.87 21.56 2.45
CA ALA A 108 -16.10 22.60 1.44
C ALA A 108 -14.91 23.56 1.24
N GLY A 109 -13.69 23.19 1.68
CA GLY A 109 -12.46 23.95 1.44
C GLY A 109 -11.76 23.54 0.14
N SER A 110 -11.00 24.45 -0.48
CA SER A 110 -10.22 24.07 -1.67
C SER A 110 -9.14 23.04 -1.30
N ALA A 111 -8.95 22.01 -2.13
CA ALA A 111 -7.91 20.98 -1.93
C ALA A 111 -6.51 21.55 -1.59
N ARG A 112 -6.23 22.75 -2.11
CA ARG A 112 -4.99 23.50 -1.89
C ARG A 112 -4.88 24.07 -0.48
N GLU A 113 -5.99 24.53 0.09
CA GLU A 113 -6.08 25.07 1.46
C GLU A 113 -5.96 23.95 2.49
N MET A 114 -6.53 22.77 2.20
CA MET A 114 -6.37 21.57 3.02
C MET A 114 -4.94 21.04 3.09
N LEU A 115 -4.13 21.29 2.08
CA LEU A 115 -2.76 20.78 1.92
C LEU A 115 -1.70 21.87 2.04
N GLN A 116 -2.07 23.05 2.54
CA GLN A 116 -1.17 24.20 2.61
C GLN A 116 0.01 23.97 3.57
N ASP A 117 -0.23 23.23 4.66
CA ASP A 117 0.77 22.76 5.64
C ASP A 117 0.73 21.24 5.83
N ARG A 118 0.14 20.51 4.87
CA ARG A 118 -0.07 19.05 4.95
C ARG A 118 0.38 18.38 3.68
N ALA A 119 0.76 17.11 3.77
CA ALA A 119 1.07 16.31 2.61
C ALA A 119 0.08 15.15 2.47
N GLY A 120 -0.51 15.02 1.27
CA GLY A 120 -1.25 13.83 0.88
C GLY A 120 -0.29 12.75 0.39
N ILE A 121 -0.52 11.52 0.81
CA ILE A 121 0.19 10.33 0.33
C ILE A 121 -0.85 9.38 -0.26
N ILE A 122 -0.68 9.06 -1.52
CA ILE A 122 -1.46 8.04 -2.22
C ILE A 122 -0.86 6.68 -1.85
N VAL A 123 -1.72 5.78 -1.35
CA VAL A 123 -1.34 4.43 -0.95
C VAL A 123 -2.06 3.43 -1.82
N LEU A 124 -1.31 2.76 -2.70
CA LEU A 124 -1.84 1.74 -3.59
C LEU A 124 -1.34 0.37 -3.15
N ARG A 125 -2.28 -0.51 -2.82
CA ARG A 125 -2.03 -1.89 -2.42
C ARG A 125 -2.63 -2.86 -3.42
N GLU A 126 -1.91 -3.93 -3.71
CA GLU A 126 -2.36 -5.06 -4.49
C GLU A 126 -2.31 -6.35 -3.67
N ASP A 127 -3.42 -7.09 -3.66
CA ASP A 127 -3.45 -8.53 -3.37
C ASP A 127 -3.64 -9.30 -4.68
N LEU A 128 -2.70 -10.18 -4.98
CA LEU A 128 -2.73 -11.04 -6.16
C LEU A 128 -2.80 -12.50 -5.70
N ASP A 129 -4.00 -13.06 -5.66
CA ASP A 129 -4.21 -14.49 -5.46
C ASP A 129 -4.02 -15.21 -6.80
N PHE A 130 -3.20 -16.26 -6.85
CA PHE A 130 -2.97 -17.00 -8.09
C PHE A 130 -3.28 -18.50 -7.96
N TYR A 131 -3.91 -19.03 -9.00
CA TYR A 131 -4.37 -20.39 -9.12
C TYR A 131 -3.68 -21.02 -10.32
N VAL A 132 -2.67 -21.84 -10.03
CA VAL A 132 -1.93 -22.56 -11.05
C VAL A 132 -2.74 -23.76 -11.52
N ILE A 133 -2.95 -23.86 -12.83
CA ILE A 133 -3.56 -25.03 -13.45
C ILE A 133 -2.50 -26.13 -13.57
N PRO A 134 -2.78 -27.37 -13.14
CA PRO A 134 -1.85 -28.49 -13.29
C PRO A 134 -1.32 -28.60 -14.73
N PRO A 135 0.01 -28.62 -14.95
CA PRO A 135 0.57 -28.75 -16.29
C PRO A 135 0.34 -30.15 -16.89
N VAL A 136 0.13 -31.15 -16.02
CA VAL A 136 -0.23 -32.53 -16.37
C VAL A 136 -1.34 -33.01 -15.43
N ALA A 137 -2.16 -33.97 -15.87
CA ALA A 137 -3.35 -34.41 -15.13
C ALA A 137 -3.02 -35.07 -13.78
N GLU A 138 -2.02 -35.95 -13.77
CA GLU A 138 -1.64 -36.76 -12.60
C GLU A 138 -0.39 -36.20 -11.91
N ILE A 139 -0.41 -34.90 -11.56
CA ILE A 139 0.70 -34.26 -10.84
C ILE A 139 0.61 -34.56 -9.34
N GLU A 140 1.73 -34.97 -8.74
CA GLU A 140 1.82 -35.21 -7.31
C GLU A 140 1.74 -33.91 -6.50
N GLN A 141 1.24 -33.97 -5.26
CA GLN A 141 1.04 -32.78 -4.43
C GLN A 141 2.35 -32.02 -4.16
N SER A 142 3.45 -32.74 -3.91
CA SER A 142 4.77 -32.16 -3.66
C SER A 142 5.29 -31.40 -4.89
N GLU A 143 5.14 -31.98 -6.08
CA GLU A 143 5.52 -31.36 -7.35
C GLU A 143 4.65 -30.12 -7.62
N MET A 144 3.34 -30.20 -7.37
CA MET A 144 2.45 -29.05 -7.55
C MET A 144 2.81 -27.88 -6.63
N ILE A 145 3.32 -28.14 -5.42
CA ILE A 145 3.83 -27.08 -4.53
C ILE A 145 5.06 -26.40 -5.13
N GLU A 146 5.96 -27.16 -5.77
CA GLU A 146 7.14 -26.62 -6.46
C GLU A 146 6.73 -25.78 -7.67
N VAL A 147 5.78 -26.26 -8.48
CA VAL A 147 5.23 -25.51 -9.61
C VAL A 147 4.57 -24.20 -9.14
N LYS A 148 3.78 -24.22 -8.06
CA LYS A 148 3.18 -23.01 -7.47
C LYS A 148 4.26 -22.03 -7.00
N ARG A 149 5.33 -22.52 -6.38
CA ARG A 149 6.46 -21.69 -5.95
C ARG A 149 7.19 -21.08 -7.16
N ALA A 150 7.40 -21.84 -8.22
CA ALA A 150 8.00 -21.36 -9.46
C ALA A 150 7.12 -20.32 -10.17
N ALA A 151 5.81 -20.53 -10.22
CA ALA A 151 4.85 -19.56 -10.74
C ALA A 151 4.89 -18.25 -9.95
N GLY A 152 4.91 -18.31 -8.62
CA GLY A 152 5.05 -17.15 -7.76
C GLY A 152 6.35 -16.37 -8.04
N LYS A 153 7.49 -17.06 -8.23
CA LYS A 153 8.75 -16.39 -8.64
C LYS A 153 8.63 -15.69 -10.00
N ALA A 154 7.90 -16.27 -10.95
CA ALA A 154 7.70 -15.68 -12.27
C ALA A 154 6.79 -14.44 -12.20
N LEU A 155 5.69 -14.52 -11.45
CA LEU A 155 4.75 -13.41 -11.25
C LEU A 155 5.35 -12.24 -10.46
N LEU A 156 6.33 -12.49 -9.58
CA LEU A 156 7.07 -11.42 -8.91
C LEU A 156 7.86 -10.54 -9.90
N LYS A 157 8.29 -11.07 -11.05
CA LYS A 157 9.02 -10.30 -12.07
C LYS A 157 8.13 -9.28 -12.78
N GLN A 158 6.81 -9.46 -12.73
CA GLN A 158 5.85 -8.49 -13.27
C GLN A 158 5.66 -7.36 -12.24
N ASP A 159 6.65 -6.47 -12.20
CA ASP A 159 6.79 -5.50 -11.09
C ASP A 159 6.27 -4.09 -11.42
N GLY A 160 5.78 -3.84 -12.63
CA GLY A 160 5.19 -2.54 -12.97
C GLY A 160 3.81 -2.35 -12.32
N ILE A 161 3.56 -1.18 -11.73
CA ILE A 161 2.29 -0.89 -11.03
C ILE A 161 1.10 -1.07 -11.98
N PHE A 162 1.19 -0.56 -13.22
CA PHE A 162 0.10 -0.60 -14.19
C PHE A 162 0.10 -1.87 -15.08
N SER A 163 1.00 -2.80 -14.86
CA SER A 163 1.16 -3.99 -15.72
C SER A 163 -0.12 -4.84 -15.78
N GLY A 164 -0.85 -4.96 -14.67
CA GLY A 164 -2.12 -5.71 -14.60
C GLY A 164 -3.34 -4.96 -15.16
N LEU A 165 -3.24 -3.67 -15.48
CA LEU A 165 -4.34 -2.85 -16.02
C LEU A 165 -4.24 -2.57 -17.52
N ARG A 166 -3.06 -2.67 -18.13
CA ARG A 166 -2.82 -2.28 -19.54
C ARG A 166 -3.20 -3.36 -20.57
N ARG A 167 -4.31 -4.06 -20.37
CA ARG A 167 -4.65 -5.23 -21.20
C ARG A 167 -5.49 -4.92 -22.44
N SER A 168 -6.09 -3.74 -22.53
CA SER A 168 -6.85 -3.31 -23.71
C SER A 168 -6.24 -2.04 -24.31
N GLU A 169 -6.00 -2.06 -25.63
CA GLU A 169 -5.65 -0.86 -26.41
C GLU A 169 -6.88 0.06 -26.65
N GLU A 170 -8.05 -0.34 -26.13
CA GLU A 170 -9.27 0.43 -26.22
C GLU A 170 -9.17 1.74 -25.42
N THR A 171 -9.27 2.85 -26.14
CA THR A 171 -9.23 4.19 -25.56
C THR A 171 -10.53 4.50 -24.82
N GLY A 172 -10.43 5.20 -23.68
CA GLY A 172 -11.60 5.65 -22.91
C GLY A 172 -12.13 4.66 -21.88
N THR A 173 -11.42 3.57 -21.60
CA THR A 173 -11.80 2.63 -20.53
C THR A 173 -11.65 3.26 -19.14
N THR A 174 -12.39 2.75 -18.16
CA THR A 174 -12.22 3.13 -16.74
C THR A 174 -10.81 2.85 -16.22
N GLU A 175 -10.11 1.87 -16.81
CA GLU A 175 -8.71 1.54 -16.49
C GLU A 175 -7.76 2.63 -16.92
N GLN A 176 -7.93 3.14 -18.14
CA GLN A 176 -7.16 4.26 -18.66
C GLN A 176 -7.36 5.52 -17.80
N HIS A 177 -8.61 5.84 -17.46
CA HIS A 177 -8.91 6.96 -16.56
C HIS A 177 -8.30 6.79 -15.17
N LEU A 178 -8.24 5.57 -14.63
CA LEU A 178 -7.59 5.29 -13.34
C LEU A 178 -6.08 5.51 -13.42
N ILE A 179 -5.43 5.06 -14.50
CA ILE A 179 -4.00 5.30 -14.74
C ILE A 179 -3.74 6.81 -14.85
N GLU A 180 -4.54 7.54 -15.62
CA GLU A 180 -4.43 9.00 -15.75
C GLU A 180 -4.63 9.73 -14.41
N MET A 181 -5.59 9.30 -13.60
CA MET A 181 -5.82 9.87 -12.27
C MET A 181 -4.63 9.62 -11.34
N LEU A 182 -4.10 8.40 -11.30
CA LEU A 182 -2.96 8.04 -10.45
C LEU A 182 -1.66 8.73 -10.89
N THR A 183 -1.48 8.89 -12.20
CA THR A 183 -0.31 9.58 -12.75
C THR A 183 -0.38 11.09 -12.55
N ALA A 184 -1.56 11.70 -12.74
CA ALA A 184 -1.81 13.09 -12.35
C ALA A 184 -1.61 13.30 -10.84
N GLY A 185 -1.93 12.29 -10.03
CA GLY A 185 -1.78 12.32 -8.58
C GLY A 185 -0.33 12.24 -8.10
N GLY A 186 0.54 11.49 -8.75
CA GLY A 186 1.95 11.43 -8.35
C GLY A 186 2.78 10.25 -8.85
N PHE A 187 2.14 9.19 -9.35
CA PHE A 187 2.83 8.07 -9.98
C PHE A 187 3.28 8.41 -11.40
N ASN A 188 4.20 7.62 -11.96
CA ASN A 188 4.57 7.66 -13.37
C ASN A 188 4.21 6.33 -14.05
N HIS A 189 4.16 6.32 -15.38
CA HIS A 189 3.69 5.17 -16.17
C HIS A 189 4.59 3.92 -16.03
N GLU A 190 5.84 4.15 -15.69
CA GLU A 190 6.94 3.22 -15.56
C GLU A 190 7.26 2.87 -14.10
N ASP A 191 6.49 3.40 -13.15
CA ASP A 191 6.69 3.11 -11.73
C ASP A 191 6.49 1.61 -11.44
N HIS A 192 7.32 1.12 -10.53
CA HIS A 192 7.32 -0.23 -10.02
C HIS A 192 6.76 -0.29 -8.59
N TRP A 193 6.35 -1.47 -8.15
CA TRP A 193 5.93 -1.65 -6.75
C TRP A 193 7.12 -1.40 -5.83
N GLY A 194 6.96 -0.49 -4.86
CA GLY A 194 8.03 -0.21 -3.89
C GLY A 194 8.25 -1.34 -2.89
N HIS A 195 7.22 -2.15 -2.66
CA HIS A 195 7.34 -3.45 -2.00
C HIS A 195 6.46 -4.47 -2.73
N ARG A 196 6.99 -5.66 -3.00
CA ARG A 196 6.28 -6.77 -3.65
C ARG A 196 6.85 -8.11 -3.18
N ALA A 197 6.03 -8.92 -2.51
CA ALA A 197 6.48 -10.17 -1.90
C ALA A 197 5.42 -11.28 -1.98
N ASN A 198 5.89 -12.53 -2.03
CA ASN A 198 5.02 -13.70 -1.86
C ASN A 198 4.72 -13.89 -0.37
N GLU A 199 3.46 -14.13 -0.05
CA GLU A 199 3.05 -14.53 1.28
C GLU A 199 3.55 -15.95 1.62
N PRO A 200 4.20 -16.16 2.76
CA PRO A 200 4.69 -17.48 3.14
C PRO A 200 3.56 -18.52 3.20
N ASN A 201 3.77 -19.66 2.54
CA ASN A 201 2.82 -20.78 2.49
C ASN A 201 1.46 -20.46 1.82
N LYS A 202 1.35 -19.33 1.11
CA LYS A 202 0.16 -18.94 0.36
C LYS A 202 0.51 -18.72 -1.11
N ALA A 203 -0.46 -18.89 -2.00
CA ALA A 203 -0.34 -18.54 -3.41
C ALA A 203 -0.83 -17.10 -3.62
N VAL A 204 -0.21 -16.17 -2.89
CA VAL A 204 -0.60 -14.76 -2.84
C VAL A 204 0.65 -13.90 -2.96
N ILE A 205 0.58 -12.85 -3.78
CA ILE A 205 1.57 -11.78 -3.82
C ILE A 205 0.92 -10.51 -3.26
N CYS A 206 1.54 -9.92 -2.26
CA CYS A 206 1.17 -8.62 -1.70
C CYS A 206 2.11 -7.56 -2.26
N SER A 207 1.56 -6.44 -2.74
CA SER A 207 2.36 -5.31 -3.23
C SER A 207 1.88 -3.99 -2.68
N LEU A 208 2.80 -3.05 -2.54
CA LEU A 208 2.56 -1.72 -2.01
C LEU A 208 3.37 -0.69 -2.79
N ALA A 209 2.69 0.38 -3.20
CA ALA A 209 3.29 1.54 -3.84
C ALA A 209 2.76 2.82 -3.19
N LEU A 210 3.63 3.83 -3.11
CA LEU A 210 3.38 5.08 -2.40
C LEU A 210 3.80 6.24 -3.29
N ALA A 211 2.96 7.28 -3.36
CA ALA A 211 3.30 8.51 -4.07
C ALA A 211 2.87 9.71 -3.24
N ARG A 212 3.69 10.76 -3.22
CA ARG A 212 3.28 12.05 -2.68
C ARG A 212 2.29 12.68 -3.66
N LEU A 213 1.14 13.10 -3.15
CA LEU A 213 0.12 13.79 -3.94
C LEU A 213 0.70 15.12 -4.45
N ARG A 214 0.78 15.26 -5.78
CA ARG A 214 1.19 16.51 -6.45
C ARG A 214 0.01 17.48 -6.42
N THR A 215 0.17 18.60 -5.72
CA THR A 215 -0.86 19.66 -5.61
C THR A 215 -0.46 20.94 -6.34
N ASP A 216 0.83 21.10 -6.61
CA ASP A 216 1.46 22.24 -7.24
C ASP A 216 1.63 22.02 -8.74
N ILE A 217 0.52 21.97 -9.48
CA ILE A 217 0.60 22.18 -10.94
C ILE A 217 0.74 23.68 -11.19
N ARG A 218 1.85 24.28 -10.73
CA ARG A 218 2.27 25.61 -11.17
C ARG A 218 2.98 25.46 -12.51
N GLY A 219 2.16 25.41 -13.56
CA GLY A 219 2.50 25.87 -14.91
C GLY A 219 3.67 25.17 -15.61
N ALA A 220 3.37 24.10 -16.34
CA ALA A 220 3.77 23.91 -17.74
C ALA A 220 3.14 22.58 -18.24
N GLU A 221 2.40 22.67 -19.35
CA GLU A 221 2.00 21.56 -20.24
C GLU A 221 0.84 20.61 -19.85
N MET A 222 0.46 20.42 -18.58
CA MET A 222 -0.70 19.56 -18.24
C MET A 222 -1.96 20.38 -17.91
N GLY A 223 -2.92 20.40 -18.82
CA GLY A 223 -4.12 21.27 -18.77
C GLY A 223 -5.02 21.11 -17.52
N SER A 224 -5.99 22.03 -17.39
CA SER A 224 -6.95 22.16 -16.27
C SER A 224 -7.62 20.84 -15.81
N ASN A 225 -7.69 19.83 -16.67
CA ASN A 225 -8.29 18.53 -16.37
C ASN A 225 -7.44 17.68 -15.40
N ALA A 226 -6.11 17.78 -15.46
CA ALA A 226 -5.21 16.99 -14.60
C ALA A 226 -5.32 17.41 -13.12
N VAL A 227 -5.45 18.71 -12.86
CA VAL A 227 -5.69 19.26 -11.51
C VAL A 227 -7.00 18.70 -10.94
N GLY A 228 -8.07 18.68 -11.75
CA GLY A 228 -9.37 18.13 -11.34
C GLY A 228 -9.33 16.62 -11.09
N MET A 229 -8.47 15.87 -11.79
CA MET A 229 -8.29 14.43 -11.56
C MET A 229 -7.52 14.14 -10.28
N ALA A 230 -6.41 14.84 -10.01
CA ALA A 230 -5.66 14.67 -8.77
C ALA A 230 -6.50 15.01 -7.53
N GLN A 231 -7.38 16.03 -7.63
CA GLN A 231 -8.32 16.36 -6.55
C GLN A 231 -9.35 15.25 -6.27
N LYS A 232 -9.74 14.46 -7.27
CA LYS A 232 -10.65 13.31 -7.05
C LYS A 232 -10.05 12.25 -6.14
N LEU A 233 -8.71 12.16 -6.05
CA LEU A 233 -8.05 11.24 -5.13
C LEU A 233 -8.34 11.58 -3.66
N LEU A 234 -8.61 12.86 -3.35
CA LEU A 234 -9.00 13.27 -2.01
C LEU A 234 -10.32 12.65 -1.54
N LEU A 235 -11.20 12.25 -2.47
CA LEU A 235 -12.45 11.57 -2.15
C LEU A 235 -12.22 10.20 -1.48
N PHE A 236 -11.03 9.62 -1.66
CA PHE A 236 -10.64 8.35 -1.05
C PHE A 236 -9.98 8.52 0.32
N TRP A 237 -9.88 9.76 0.85
CA TRP A 237 -9.44 9.96 2.21
C TRP A 237 -10.42 9.31 3.18
N ARG A 238 -9.94 8.35 3.98
CA ARG A 238 -10.75 7.57 4.95
C ARG A 238 -11.92 6.81 4.30
N LYS A 239 -11.90 6.64 2.97
CA LYS A 239 -12.87 5.89 2.17
C LYS A 239 -12.10 5.08 1.12
N PRO A 240 -11.48 3.95 1.51
CA PRO A 240 -10.73 3.12 0.58
C PRO A 240 -11.58 2.74 -0.64
N ALA A 241 -11.03 2.96 -1.84
CA ALA A 241 -11.60 2.40 -3.06
C ALA A 241 -11.02 1.03 -3.32
N ARG A 242 -11.87 0.06 -3.65
CA ARG A 242 -11.47 -1.30 -3.96
C ARG A 242 -11.98 -1.74 -5.31
N ARG A 243 -11.10 -2.38 -6.09
CA ARG A 243 -11.45 -3.01 -7.37
C ARG A 243 -10.92 -4.43 -7.37
N CYS A 244 -11.79 -5.39 -7.66
CA CYS A 244 -11.46 -6.81 -7.78
C CYS A 244 -11.76 -7.27 -9.20
N TRP A 245 -10.85 -8.03 -9.81
CA TRP A 245 -11.07 -8.65 -11.11
C TRP A 245 -10.30 -9.95 -11.23
N TRP A 246 -10.64 -10.71 -12.27
CA TRP A 246 -10.00 -11.98 -12.61
C TRP A 246 -9.34 -11.87 -13.96
N GLU A 247 -8.21 -12.54 -14.11
CA GLU A 247 -7.51 -12.62 -15.37
C GLU A 247 -6.83 -13.98 -15.56
N GLY A 248 -6.81 -14.46 -16.80
CA GLY A 248 -6.00 -15.60 -17.20
C GLY A 248 -4.67 -15.11 -17.76
N VAL A 249 -3.58 -15.75 -17.34
CA VAL A 249 -2.23 -15.51 -17.86
C VAL A 249 -1.56 -16.84 -18.23
N GLU A 250 -0.72 -16.80 -19.26
CA GLU A 250 0.17 -17.89 -19.63
C GLU A 250 1.60 -17.47 -19.29
N LEU A 251 2.22 -18.17 -18.35
CA LEU A 251 3.60 -17.94 -17.96
C LEU A 251 4.54 -18.81 -18.80
N GLU A 252 5.58 -18.19 -19.33
CA GLU A 252 6.65 -18.86 -20.07
C GLU A 252 7.90 -19.00 -19.20
N ASN A 253 8.74 -20.00 -19.52
CA ASN A 253 10.02 -20.23 -18.83
C ASN A 253 9.87 -20.42 -17.30
N VAL A 254 8.83 -21.12 -16.87
CA VAL A 254 8.62 -21.47 -15.45
C VAL A 254 9.48 -22.68 -15.09
N GLU A 255 10.28 -22.53 -14.04
CA GLU A 255 11.14 -23.59 -13.50
C GLU A 255 10.33 -24.87 -13.20
N GLY A 256 10.76 -26.02 -13.73
CA GLY A 256 10.08 -27.31 -13.54
C GLY A 256 8.88 -27.56 -14.45
N VAL A 257 8.50 -26.63 -15.34
CA VAL A 257 7.38 -26.79 -16.27
C VAL A 257 7.86 -26.78 -17.72
N GLN A 258 7.42 -27.76 -18.50
CA GLN A 258 7.64 -27.77 -19.95
C GLN A 258 6.57 -26.95 -20.66
N GLY A 259 6.98 -25.92 -21.40
CA GLY A 259 6.07 -25.08 -22.17
C GLY A 259 5.40 -23.99 -21.33
N LYS A 260 4.13 -23.70 -21.63
CA LYS A 260 3.37 -22.61 -21.02
C LYS A 260 2.61 -23.10 -19.79
N LEU A 261 2.75 -22.39 -18.68
CA LEU A 261 1.97 -22.64 -17.46
C LEU A 261 0.75 -21.72 -17.43
N LYS A 262 -0.44 -22.31 -17.39
CA LYS A 262 -1.70 -21.55 -17.26
C LYS A 262 -1.94 -21.19 -15.80
N VAL A 263 -2.19 -19.91 -15.55
CA VAL A 263 -2.46 -19.38 -14.21
C VAL A 263 -3.66 -18.45 -14.28
N TRP A 264 -4.61 -18.65 -13.36
CA TRP A 264 -5.67 -17.68 -13.09
C TRP A 264 -5.26 -16.78 -11.95
N ILE A 265 -5.48 -15.49 -12.10
CA ILE A 265 -5.17 -14.48 -11.10
C ILE A 265 -6.46 -13.81 -10.70
N ARG A 266 -6.70 -13.73 -9.40
CA ARG A 266 -7.64 -12.78 -8.81
C ARG A 266 -6.82 -11.63 -8.24
N ARG A 267 -7.07 -10.43 -8.75
CA ARG A 267 -6.34 -9.23 -8.36
C ARG A 267 -7.31 -8.30 -7.63
N VAL A 268 -6.89 -7.82 -6.46
CA VAL A 268 -7.62 -6.81 -5.69
C VAL A 268 -6.70 -5.62 -5.51
N TRP A 269 -7.12 -4.48 -6.04
CA TRP A 269 -6.49 -3.21 -5.76
C TRP A 269 -7.26 -2.48 -4.68
N THR A 270 -6.53 -1.96 -3.70
CA THR A 270 -7.03 -1.04 -2.69
C THR A 270 -6.27 0.28 -2.82
N LEU A 271 -7.01 1.35 -3.08
CA LEU A 271 -6.51 2.71 -3.13
C LEU A 271 -6.97 3.45 -1.87
N GLU A 272 -6.01 3.87 -1.07
CA GLU A 272 -6.21 4.69 0.12
C GLU A 272 -5.41 5.97 0.00
N MET A 273 -5.81 6.97 0.77
CA MET A 273 -5.05 8.19 0.90
C MET A 273 -4.82 8.50 2.36
N SER A 274 -3.57 8.76 2.71
CA SER A 274 -3.15 9.25 4.03
C SER A 274 -2.83 10.74 3.93
N VAL A 275 -3.08 11.48 5.01
CA VAL A 275 -2.70 12.88 5.12
C VAL A 275 -1.83 13.03 6.36
N ILE A 276 -0.63 13.58 6.17
CA ILE A 276 0.34 13.84 7.25
C ILE A 276 0.51 15.35 7.45
N GLY A 277 0.89 15.77 8.67
CA GLY A 277 0.96 17.20 9.05
C GLY A 277 -0.35 17.75 9.64
N LEU A 278 -1.24 16.88 10.13
CA LEU A 278 -2.39 17.26 10.94
C LEU A 278 -1.88 17.67 12.35
N ARG A 279 -1.40 18.91 12.50
CA ARG A 279 -1.22 19.54 13.82
C ARG A 279 -2.45 20.37 14.16
#